data_AF-V4JJB5-F1
#
_entry.id   AF-V4JJB5-F1
#
_cell.length_a   1.000
_cell.length_b   1.000
_cell.length_c   1.000
_cell.angle_alpha   90.00
_cell.angle_beta   90.00
_cell.angle_gamma   90.00
#
_symmetry.space_group_name_H-M   'P 1'
#
loop_
_entity.id
_entity.type
_entity.pdbx_description
1 polymer ?
#
loop_
_entity_poly.entity_id
_entity_poly.type
_entity_poly.pdbx_seq_one_letter_code
_entity_poly.pdbx_strand_id
1 'polypeptide(L)'
;MRVHDALRKAFTKFNAYADPFTLMELEGFVLSALKEGEPGQAQRTLIDNVRDVLARSDDPDPEGRAKAIVDYVLQLCSRGCTS
;
A
#
# COMPACT_ATOMS: atom_id res chain seq x y z
N MET A 1 -6.50 13.81 3.15
CA MET A 1 -6.42 12.88 2.00
C MET A 1 -6.94 11.54 2.47
N ARG A 2 -7.72 10.83 1.66
CA ARG A 2 -8.19 9.49 2.04
C ARG A 2 -7.09 8.46 1.78
N VAL A 3 -7.07 7.39 2.57
CA VAL A 3 -6.17 6.26 2.32
C VAL A 3 -6.36 5.69 0.92
N HIS A 4 -7.60 5.58 0.46
CA HIS A 4 -7.93 5.15 -0.90
C HIS A 4 -7.20 5.97 -1.97
N ASP A 5 -7.21 7.30 -1.84
CA ASP A 5 -6.56 8.21 -2.80
C ASP A 5 -5.04 8.02 -2.79
N ALA A 6 -4.45 7.79 -1.61
CA ALA A 6 -3.02 7.54 -1.46
C ALA A 6 -2.62 6.23 -2.14
N LEU A 7 -3.38 5.16 -1.93
CA LEU A 7 -3.18 3.86 -2.59
C LEU A 7 -3.32 4.00 -4.11
N ARG A 8 -4.41 4.59 -4.61
CA ARG A 8 -4.60 4.82 -6.05
C ARG A 8 -3.44 5.61 -6.65
N LYS A 9 -2.98 6.66 -5.97
CA LYS A 9 -1.84 7.48 -6.41
C LYS A 9 -0.54 6.69 -6.42
N ALA A 10 -0.31 5.83 -5.42
CA ALA A 10 0.88 4.98 -5.36
C ALA A 10 0.88 3.95 -6.51
N PHE A 11 -0.19 3.18 -6.68
CA PHE A 11 -0.28 2.19 -7.75
C PHE A 11 -0.13 2.83 -9.14
N THR A 12 -0.74 3.99 -9.36
CA THR A 12 -0.55 4.77 -10.60
C THR A 12 0.91 5.20 -10.79
N LYS A 13 1.56 5.72 -9.74
CA LYS A 13 2.96 6.19 -9.80
C LYS A 13 3.93 5.06 -10.17
N PHE A 14 3.70 3.86 -9.64
CA PHE A 14 4.56 2.69 -9.86
C PHE A 14 4.13 1.81 -11.02
N ASN A 15 3.20 2.29 -11.86
CA ASN A 15 2.63 1.56 -12.99
C ASN A 15 2.19 0.13 -12.59
N ALA A 16 1.59 0.01 -11.42
CA ALA A 16 1.08 -1.23 -10.87
C ALA A 16 -0.44 -1.28 -11.03
N TYR A 17 -0.96 -2.46 -11.29
CA TYR A 17 -2.40 -2.69 -11.37
C TYR A 17 -2.94 -3.23 -10.03
N ALA A 18 -4.06 -2.67 -9.60
CA ALA A 18 -4.95 -3.24 -8.60
C ALA A 18 -6.36 -2.73 -8.90
N ASP A 19 -7.33 -3.62 -8.87
CA ASP A 19 -8.72 -3.22 -9.05
C ASP A 19 -9.22 -2.42 -7.81
N PRO A 20 -10.33 -1.65 -7.95
CA PRO A 20 -10.82 -0.81 -6.86
C PRO A 20 -11.17 -1.57 -5.58
N PHE A 21 -11.60 -2.84 -5.68
CA PHE A 21 -11.95 -3.65 -4.51
C PHE A 21 -10.70 -4.07 -3.75
N THR A 22 -9.68 -4.52 -4.47
CA THR A 22 -8.35 -4.80 -3.89
C THR A 22 -7.78 -3.56 -3.18
N LEU A 23 -7.91 -2.37 -3.76
CA LEU A 23 -7.48 -1.14 -3.11
C LEU A 23 -8.24 -0.86 -1.81
N MET A 24 -9.55 -1.12 -1.77
CA MET A 24 -10.35 -0.97 -0.54
C MET A 24 -9.91 -1.94 0.56
N GLU A 25 -9.59 -3.20 0.22
CA GLU A 25 -9.08 -4.18 1.20
C GLU A 25 -7.75 -3.72 1.81
N LEU A 26 -6.87 -3.11 1.01
CA LEU A 26 -5.58 -2.59 1.45
C LEU A 26 -5.71 -1.40 2.43
N GLU A 27 -6.81 -0.66 2.44
CA GLU A 27 -6.99 0.51 3.30
C GLU A 27 -6.87 0.16 4.79
N GLY A 28 -7.47 -0.96 5.21
CA GLY A 28 -7.41 -1.41 6.60
C GLY A 28 -5.98 -1.71 7.06
N PHE A 29 -5.17 -2.29 6.17
CA PHE A 29 -3.76 -2.57 6.45
C PHE A 29 -2.93 -1.29 6.53
N VAL A 30 -3.19 -0.30 5.66
CA VAL A 30 -2.55 1.03 5.75
C VAL A 30 -2.89 1.73 7.06
N LEU A 31 -4.16 1.75 7.45
CA LEU A 31 -4.58 2.35 8.72
C LEU A 31 -3.94 1.67 9.93
N SER A 32 -3.76 0.34 9.86
CA SER A 32 -3.09 -0.43 10.90
C SER A 32 -1.60 -0.09 10.99
N ALA A 33 -0.92 -0.02 9.84
CA ALA A 33 0.49 0.36 9.76
C ALA A 33 0.74 1.79 10.28
N LEU A 34 -0.13 2.75 9.94
CA LEU A 34 -0.02 4.13 10.42
C LEU A 34 -0.21 4.25 11.94
N LYS A 35 -1.07 3.40 12.54
CA LYS A 35 -1.32 3.41 14.00
C LYS A 35 -0.17 2.78 14.78
N GLU A 36 0.43 1.71 14.28
CA GLU A 36 1.54 1.03 14.94
C GLU A 36 2.83 1.87 14.88
N GLY A 37 3.06 2.58 13.77
CA GLY A 37 4.30 3.31 13.53
C GLY A 37 5.42 2.41 13.02
N GLU A 38 6.49 3.02 12.49
CA GLU A 38 7.61 2.28 11.90
C GLU A 38 8.79 2.09 12.88
N PRO A 39 9.51 0.96 12.79
CA PRO A 39 9.19 -0.24 12.02
C PRO A 39 8.23 -1.17 12.78
N GLY A 40 7.09 -1.54 12.15
CA GLY A 40 6.01 -2.32 12.77
C GLY A 40 5.65 -3.63 12.05
N GLN A 41 5.00 -4.56 12.74
CA GLN A 41 4.49 -5.80 12.16
C GLN A 41 3.39 -5.52 11.11
N ALA A 42 2.52 -4.55 11.33
CA ALA A 42 1.46 -4.17 10.38
C ALA A 42 2.03 -3.63 9.06
N GLN A 43 3.15 -2.90 9.09
CA GLN A 43 3.84 -2.48 7.86
C GLN A 43 4.34 -3.69 7.06
N ARG A 44 4.96 -4.67 7.72
CA ARG A 44 5.42 -5.91 7.06
C ARG A 44 4.25 -6.66 6.42
N THR A 45 3.14 -6.82 7.16
CA THR A 45 1.91 -7.43 6.64
C THR A 45 1.35 -6.65 5.45
N LEU A 46 1.35 -5.32 5.48
CA LEU A 46 0.93 -4.50 4.35
C LEU A 46 1.83 -4.72 3.11
N ILE A 47 3.15 -4.79 3.29
CA ILE A 47 4.09 -5.11 2.21
C ILE A 47 3.80 -6.49 1.61
N ASP A 48 3.59 -7.51 2.44
CA ASP A 48 3.26 -8.86 1.97
C ASP A 48 1.94 -8.87 1.18
N ASN A 49 0.90 -8.18 1.65
CA ASN A 49 -0.37 -8.09 0.92
C ASN A 49 -0.22 -7.37 -0.43
N VAL A 50 0.51 -6.26 -0.47
CA VAL A 50 0.77 -5.56 -1.74
C VAL A 50 1.59 -6.44 -2.69
N ARG A 51 2.60 -7.16 -2.19
CA ARG A 51 3.39 -8.11 -2.99
C ARG A 51 2.48 -9.17 -3.61
N ASP A 52 1.57 -9.75 -2.84
CA ASP A 52 0.67 -10.79 -3.32
C ASP A 52 -0.30 -10.25 -4.40
N VAL A 53 -0.75 -9.00 -4.26
CA VAL A 53 -1.55 -8.31 -5.30
C VAL A 53 -0.75 -8.12 -6.59
N LEU A 54 0.50 -7.66 -6.48
CA LEU A 54 1.38 -7.45 -7.63
C LEU A 54 1.73 -8.77 -8.33
N ALA A 55 2.00 -9.83 -7.56
CA ALA A 55 2.31 -11.15 -8.09
C ALA A 55 1.14 -11.75 -8.87
N ARG A 56 -0.10 -11.56 -8.41
CA ARG A 56 -1.32 -11.97 -9.14
C ARG A 56 -1.57 -11.18 -10.42
N SER A 57 -0.93 -10.01 -10.54
CA SER A 57 -1.05 -9.11 -11.70
C SER A 57 0.16 -9.25 -12.65
N ASP A 58 0.96 -10.31 -12.50
CA ASP A 58 2.16 -10.59 -13.29
C ASP A 58 3.20 -9.45 -13.28
N ASP A 59 3.31 -8.71 -12.17
CA ASP A 59 4.36 -7.70 -12.03
C ASP A 59 5.76 -8.36 -12.08
N PRO A 60 6.73 -7.80 -12.84
CA PRO A 60 8.06 -8.40 -12.99
C PRO A 60 8.94 -8.29 -11.74
N ASP A 61 8.62 -7.40 -10.79
CA ASP A 61 9.33 -7.24 -9.52
C ASP A 61 8.36 -6.93 -8.38
N PRO A 62 7.57 -7.92 -7.93
CA PRO A 62 6.53 -7.70 -6.93
C PRO A 62 7.12 -7.36 -5.56
N GLU A 63 8.30 -7.88 -5.21
CA GLU A 63 8.94 -7.62 -3.90
C GLU A 63 9.48 -6.19 -3.80
N GLY A 64 10.31 -5.77 -4.76
CA GLY A 64 10.88 -4.43 -4.76
C GLY A 64 9.81 -3.36 -4.88
N ARG A 65 8.80 -3.61 -5.73
CA ARG A 65 7.71 -2.66 -5.96
C ARG A 65 6.73 -2.60 -4.81
N ALA A 66 6.42 -3.70 -4.13
CA ALA A 66 5.53 -3.67 -2.97
C ALA A 66 6.08 -2.77 -1.87
N LYS A 67 7.38 -2.92 -1.53
CA LYS A 67 8.03 -2.06 -0.56
C LYS A 67 7.97 -0.59 -0.97
N ALA A 68 8.29 -0.28 -2.23
CA ALA A 68 8.27 1.09 -2.74
C ALA A 68 6.87 1.72 -2.72
N ILE A 69 5.82 0.95 -3.04
CA ILE A 69 4.42 1.38 -2.95
C ILE A 69 4.07 1.68 -1.50
N VAL A 70 4.36 0.77 -0.58
CA VAL A 70 4.00 0.93 0.84
C VAL A 70 4.70 2.13 1.46
N ASP A 71 6.02 2.26 1.26
CA ASP A 71 6.80 3.39 1.77
C ASP A 71 6.21 4.72 1.26
N TYR A 72 5.81 4.76 -0.01
CA TYR A 72 5.20 5.95 -0.60
C TYR A 72 3.79 6.23 -0.04
N VAL A 73 2.97 5.22 0.18
CA VAL A 73 1.63 5.38 0.80
C VAL A 73 1.76 5.91 2.22
N LEU A 74 2.66 5.36 3.03
CA LEU A 74 2.89 5.81 4.40
C LEU A 74 3.46 7.23 4.43
N GLN A 75 4.36 7.57 3.50
CA GLN A 75 4.85 8.95 3.32
C GLN A 75 3.70 9.91 2.98
N LEU A 76 2.83 9.55 2.03
CA LEU A 76 1.66 10.34 1.66
C LEU A 76 0.72 10.55 2.86
N CYS A 77 0.59 9.54 3.71
CA CYS A 77 -0.27 9.55 4.89
C CYS A 77 0.40 10.03 6.19
N SER A 78 1.67 10.43 6.15
CA SER A 78 2.45 10.87 7.32
C SER A 78 1.85 12.06 8.08
N ARG A 79 1.06 12.90 7.41
CA ARG A 79 0.36 14.06 8.02
C ARG A 79 -1.06 13.72 8.48
N GLY A 80 -1.44 12.45 8.44
CA GLY A 80 -2.77 11.94 8.77
C GLY A 80 -3.62 11.73 7.52
N CYS A 81 -3.73 10.47 7.06
CA CYS A 81 -4.81 10.07 6.17
C CYS A 81 -6.08 9.77 6.97
N THR A 82 -7.23 10.14 6.41
CA THR A 82 -8.53 9.68 6.88
C THR A 82 -8.89 8.39 6.15
N SER A 83 -9.73 7.55 6.77
CA SER A 83 -10.43 6.52 6.01
C SER A 83 -11.32 7.16 4.94
#